data_AF-A0A5M3N179-F1
#
_entry.id   AF-A0A5M3N179-F1
#
_cell.length_a   1.000
_cell.length_b   1.000
_cell.length_c   1.000
_cell.angle_alpha   90.00
_cell.angle_beta   90.00
_cell.angle_gamma   90.00
#
_symmetry.space_group_name_H-M   'P 1'
#
loop_
_entity.id
_entity.type
_entity.pdbx_description
1 polymer ?
#
loop_
_entity_poly.entity_id
_entity_poly.type
_entity_poly.pdbx_seq_one_letter_code
_entity_poly.pdbx_strand_id
1 'polypeptide(L)'
;MVKIAVPTSIQGRPQEYEEAHVHNVYDRIADHFSSTRYKPWPIVAQFLSDIPTGWIGLDSGTGNGKYLPIPTERPGSIFTIGLDRSHNLLELAKCAGGSPTRDVLRGDVLGDYWRLGAFDYALSIATVHHLASPKRRKQAIERLIQSVSSTHGRILIYVWATKQDELSRTSFPKKACWSNEDETRISPAGQDVFVPWVTQTSTDGSVTVEPETSKSMYMVLNRYYHMFSEGELSRMAEEAAKELDLKIGSPDEFSERGVKGLHISEEGWERSNYYLLLTRWEK
;
A
#
# COMPACT_ATOMS: atom_id res chain seq x y z
N MET A 1 22.47 -0.22 -10.40
CA MET A 1 22.43 -1.49 -9.63
C MET A 1 21.00 -2.00 -9.61
N VAL A 2 20.77 -3.19 -10.15
CA VAL A 2 19.49 -3.90 -9.99
C VAL A 2 19.35 -4.27 -8.51
N LYS A 3 18.26 -3.87 -7.86
CA LYS A 3 18.01 -4.28 -6.48
C LYS A 3 17.56 -5.74 -6.54
N ILE A 4 18.36 -6.67 -6.05
CA ILE A 4 17.96 -8.08 -5.97
C ILE A 4 17.18 -8.23 -4.68
N ALA A 5 15.92 -8.65 -4.75
CA ALA A 5 15.21 -8.98 -3.53
C ALA A 5 15.47 -10.42 -3.12
N VAL A 6 15.54 -10.63 -1.81
CA VAL A 6 15.97 -11.89 -1.21
C VAL A 6 14.77 -12.53 -0.52
N PRO A 7 14.40 -13.78 -0.82
CA PRO A 7 13.33 -14.48 -0.12
C PRO A 7 13.59 -14.48 1.39
N THR A 8 12.53 -14.28 2.17
CA THR A 8 12.61 -14.28 3.62
C THR A 8 11.45 -15.06 4.22
N SER A 9 11.57 -15.40 5.49
CA SER A 9 10.49 -15.91 6.30
C SER A 9 10.28 -15.00 7.50
N ILE A 10 9.02 -14.89 7.92
CA ILE A 10 8.64 -14.10 9.08
C ILE A 10 9.09 -14.85 10.33
N GLN A 11 9.82 -14.16 11.20
CA GLN A 11 10.28 -14.71 12.47
C GLN A 11 9.55 -14.03 13.63
N GLY A 12 9.20 -14.79 14.65
CA GLY A 12 8.55 -14.25 15.85
C GLY A 12 7.13 -13.72 15.58
N ARG A 13 6.75 -12.67 16.32
CA ARG A 13 5.42 -12.04 16.19
C ARG A 13 5.38 -11.13 14.96
N PRO A 14 4.33 -11.21 14.11
CA PRO A 14 4.19 -10.36 12.93
C PRO A 14 4.34 -8.85 13.22
N GLN A 15 3.78 -8.37 14.33
CA GLN A 15 3.84 -6.97 14.75
C GLN A 15 5.28 -6.50 15.03
N GLU A 16 6.06 -7.32 15.74
CA GLU A 16 7.46 -7.02 16.06
C GLU A 16 8.33 -7.09 14.79
N TYR A 17 8.01 -8.03 13.90
CA TYR A 17 8.68 -8.17 12.62
C TYR A 17 8.45 -6.94 11.71
N GLU A 18 7.22 -6.45 11.66
CA GLU A 18 6.84 -5.22 10.95
C GLU A 18 7.53 -3.99 11.58
N GLU A 19 7.56 -3.90 12.91
CA GLU A 19 8.26 -2.82 13.61
C GLU A 19 9.74 -2.74 13.22
N ALA A 20 10.44 -3.88 13.23
CA ALA A 20 11.87 -3.94 12.92
C ALA A 20 12.17 -3.70 11.43
N HIS A 21 11.38 -4.29 10.52
CA HIS A 21 11.73 -4.37 9.10
C HIS A 21 10.89 -3.49 8.18
N VAL A 22 9.90 -2.79 8.72
CA VAL A 22 9.07 -1.82 8.00
C VAL A 22 9.10 -0.49 8.73
N HIS A 23 8.54 -0.42 9.93
CA HIS A 23 8.25 0.86 10.58
C HIS A 23 9.52 1.66 10.88
N ASN A 24 10.47 1.05 11.59
CA ASN A 24 11.76 1.68 11.91
C ASN A 24 12.57 2.01 10.65
N VAL A 25 12.46 1.19 9.61
CA VAL A 25 13.19 1.41 8.36
C VAL A 25 12.64 2.62 7.63
N TYR A 26 11.32 2.71 7.43
CA TYR A 26 10.68 3.82 6.73
C TYR A 26 10.86 5.15 7.43
N ASP A 27 10.72 5.17 8.76
CA ASP A 27 10.92 6.38 9.55
C ASP A 27 12.37 6.89 9.41
N ARG A 28 13.35 5.98 9.36
CA ARG A 28 14.77 6.32 9.16
C ARG A 28 15.12 6.80 7.75
N ILE A 29 14.41 6.34 6.73
CA ILE A 29 14.74 6.66 5.32
C ILE A 29 13.82 7.72 4.70
N ALA A 30 12.91 8.32 5.48
CA ALA A 30 11.82 9.16 4.98
C ALA A 30 12.27 10.23 3.97
N ASP A 31 13.30 11.01 4.29
CA ASP A 31 13.80 12.09 3.42
C ASP A 31 14.34 11.56 2.08
N HIS A 32 15.21 10.55 2.14
CA HIS A 32 15.79 9.94 0.92
C HIS A 32 14.74 9.15 0.11
N PHE A 33 13.75 8.57 0.78
CA PHE A 33 12.63 7.91 0.11
C PHE A 33 11.77 8.93 -0.63
N SER A 34 11.43 10.04 0.02
CA SER A 34 10.56 11.08 -0.54
C SER A 34 11.19 11.74 -1.77
N SER A 35 12.49 12.06 -1.71
CA SER A 35 13.23 12.74 -2.79
C SER A 35 13.29 11.97 -4.11
N THR A 36 13.00 10.67 -4.11
CA THR A 36 13.14 9.82 -5.30
C THR A 36 11.82 9.41 -5.96
N ARG A 37 10.67 9.83 -5.40
CA ARG A 37 9.34 9.33 -5.82
C ARG A 37 8.26 10.39 -5.84
N TYR A 38 8.12 11.07 -6.98
CA TYR A 38 7.11 12.11 -7.15
C TYR A 38 6.04 11.80 -8.20
N LYS A 39 6.36 11.07 -9.28
CA LYS A 39 5.40 10.87 -10.37
C LYS A 39 4.26 9.93 -9.96
N PRO A 40 2.98 10.36 -10.00
CA PRO A 40 1.82 9.52 -9.76
C PRO A 40 1.79 8.29 -10.67
N TRP A 41 1.25 7.19 -10.14
CA TRP A 41 0.93 6.02 -10.96
C TRP A 41 -0.29 6.37 -11.83
N PRO A 42 -0.28 6.10 -13.14
CA PRO A 42 -1.38 6.48 -14.04
C PRO A 42 -2.75 6.02 -13.55
N ILE A 43 -2.89 4.75 -13.12
CA ILE A 43 -4.19 4.26 -12.62
C ILE A 43 -4.68 5.00 -11.37
N VAL A 44 -3.78 5.39 -10.46
CA VAL A 44 -4.15 6.13 -9.24
C VAL A 44 -4.58 7.56 -9.59
N ALA A 45 -3.88 8.21 -10.52
CA ALA A 45 -4.24 9.53 -11.00
C ALA A 45 -5.58 9.52 -11.73
N GLN A 46 -5.83 8.51 -12.57
CA GLN A 46 -7.12 8.32 -13.25
C GLN A 46 -8.25 8.11 -12.24
N PHE A 47 -8.07 7.19 -11.28
CA PHE A 47 -9.04 6.95 -10.23
C PHE A 47 -9.44 8.23 -9.50
N LEU A 48 -8.45 9.03 -9.07
CA LEU A 48 -8.69 10.31 -8.38
C LEU A 48 -9.34 11.36 -9.28
N SER A 49 -8.98 11.40 -10.57
CA SER A 49 -9.61 12.27 -11.56
C SER A 49 -11.10 11.95 -11.74
N ASP A 50 -11.50 10.69 -11.56
CA ASP A 50 -12.88 10.22 -11.71
C ASP A 50 -13.71 10.29 -10.41
N ILE A 51 -13.15 10.78 -9.30
CA ILE A 51 -13.90 10.96 -8.04
C ILE A 51 -14.82 12.19 -8.13
N PRO A 52 -16.13 12.10 -7.87
CA PRO A 52 -17.02 13.26 -7.91
C PRO A 52 -16.59 14.40 -6.98
N THR A 53 -16.89 15.64 -7.38
CA THR A 53 -16.65 16.82 -6.55
C THR A 53 -17.41 16.74 -5.22
N GLY A 54 -16.77 17.11 -4.13
CA GLY A 54 -17.32 17.11 -2.77
C GLY A 54 -17.07 15.82 -1.98
N TRP A 55 -16.54 14.77 -2.62
CA TRP A 55 -16.23 13.52 -1.94
C TRP A 55 -15.05 13.65 -0.97
N ILE A 56 -15.16 12.94 0.15
CA ILE A 56 -14.16 12.84 1.20
C ILE A 56 -13.47 11.48 1.13
N GLY A 57 -12.14 11.48 1.16
CA GLY A 57 -11.32 10.28 0.97
C GLY A 57 -10.37 9.99 2.11
N LEU A 58 -9.96 8.74 2.19
CA LEU A 58 -8.87 8.26 3.03
C LEU A 58 -7.71 7.78 2.17
N ASP A 59 -6.49 8.25 2.44
CA ASP A 59 -5.26 7.63 1.92
C ASP A 59 -4.60 6.81 3.04
N SER A 60 -4.89 5.51 3.09
CA SER A 60 -4.44 4.59 4.15
C SER A 60 -3.05 4.05 3.83
N GLY A 61 -2.05 4.61 4.52
CA GLY A 61 -0.62 4.48 4.19
C GLY A 61 -0.17 5.55 3.19
N THR A 62 -0.48 6.81 3.48
CA THR A 62 -0.24 7.95 2.58
C THR A 62 1.25 8.22 2.31
N GLY A 63 2.14 7.71 3.16
CA GLY A 63 3.58 7.95 3.09
C GLY A 63 3.88 9.45 3.12
N ASN A 64 4.62 9.93 2.11
CA ASN A 64 4.98 11.34 1.97
C ASN A 64 3.86 12.23 1.38
N GLY A 65 2.62 11.73 1.32
CA GLY A 65 1.47 12.50 0.84
C GLY A 65 1.39 12.67 -0.66
N LYS A 66 2.07 11.82 -1.44
CA LYS A 66 2.16 11.89 -2.91
C LYS A 66 0.82 12.12 -3.63
N TYR A 67 -0.26 11.58 -3.10
CA TYR A 67 -1.59 11.63 -3.72
C TYR A 67 -2.54 12.66 -3.09
N LEU A 68 -2.19 13.22 -1.93
CA LEU A 68 -3.00 14.25 -1.25
C LEU A 68 -3.21 15.55 -2.05
N PRO A 69 -2.29 16.00 -2.94
CA PRO A 69 -2.52 17.22 -3.72
C PRO A 69 -3.22 16.98 -5.07
N ILE A 70 -3.65 15.76 -5.37
CA ILE A 70 -4.24 15.35 -6.67
C ILE A 70 -5.75 15.17 -6.49
N PRO A 71 -6.58 15.46 -7.51
CA PRO A 71 -6.27 15.93 -8.87
C PRO A 71 -5.83 17.39 -8.96
N THR A 72 -4.76 17.63 -9.72
CA THR A 72 -4.17 18.97 -9.91
C THR A 72 -4.96 19.84 -10.89
N GLU A 73 -5.76 19.21 -11.75
CA GLU A 73 -6.59 19.85 -12.78
C GLU A 73 -7.83 20.53 -12.17
N ARG A 74 -8.27 20.05 -11.00
CA ARG A 74 -9.41 20.59 -10.24
C ARG A 74 -9.10 20.66 -8.74
N PRO A 75 -8.17 21.56 -8.32
CA PRO A 75 -7.75 21.66 -6.92
C PRO A 75 -8.92 21.90 -5.97
N GLY A 76 -8.94 21.19 -4.85
CA GLY A 76 -9.98 21.34 -3.81
C GLY A 76 -11.34 20.74 -4.16
N SER A 77 -11.46 20.07 -5.31
CA SER A 77 -12.71 19.38 -5.67
C SER A 77 -13.00 18.13 -4.84
N ILE A 78 -11.98 17.53 -4.22
CA ILE A 78 -12.11 16.41 -3.27
C ILE A 78 -11.25 16.72 -2.05
N PHE A 79 -11.59 16.11 -0.92
CA PHE A 79 -10.85 16.29 0.33
C PHE A 79 -10.33 14.94 0.83
N THR A 80 -9.01 14.78 0.91
CA THR A 80 -8.37 13.51 1.30
C THR A 80 -7.62 13.65 2.61
N ILE A 81 -7.91 12.77 3.56
CA ILE A 81 -7.18 12.64 4.81
C ILE A 81 -6.12 11.55 4.64
N GLY A 82 -4.86 11.89 4.93
CA GLY A 82 -3.76 10.93 4.91
C GLY A 82 -3.60 10.22 6.25
N LEU A 83 -3.43 8.90 6.24
CA LEU A 83 -3.07 8.10 7.42
C LEU A 83 -1.72 7.44 7.17
N ASP A 84 -0.76 7.58 8.08
CA ASP A 84 0.47 6.78 8.04
C ASP A 84 1.01 6.52 9.44
N ARG A 85 1.87 5.50 9.58
CA ARG A 85 2.50 5.18 10.85
C ARG A 85 3.77 5.99 11.08
N SER A 86 4.51 6.28 10.01
CA SER A 86 5.79 7.00 10.07
C SER A 86 5.55 8.48 10.34
N HIS A 87 6.10 8.96 11.45
CA HIS A 87 6.00 10.37 11.79
C HIS A 87 6.74 11.23 10.77
N ASN A 88 7.94 10.79 10.36
CA ASN A 88 8.78 11.57 9.45
C ASN A 88 8.17 11.68 8.05
N LEU A 89 7.53 10.62 7.55
CA LEU A 89 6.79 10.69 6.28
C LEU A 89 5.58 11.62 6.38
N LEU A 90 4.87 11.63 7.51
CA LEU A 90 3.73 12.51 7.72
C LEU A 90 4.11 13.99 7.79
N GLU A 91 5.26 14.34 8.36
CA GLU A 91 5.75 15.74 8.33
C GLU A 91 5.98 16.22 6.89
N LEU A 92 6.45 15.34 6.00
CA LEU A 92 6.54 15.64 4.57
C LEU A 92 5.16 15.71 3.91
N ALA A 93 4.26 14.79 4.26
CA ALA A 93 2.90 14.72 3.71
C ALA A 93 2.06 15.97 3.99
N LYS A 94 2.22 16.58 5.18
CA LYS A 94 1.58 17.85 5.55
C LYS A 94 1.87 18.97 4.54
N CYS A 95 3.06 18.96 3.96
CA CYS A 95 3.53 19.97 3.02
C CYS A 95 3.39 19.54 1.54
N ALA A 96 2.79 18.38 1.27
CA ALA A 96 2.68 17.84 -0.07
C ALA A 96 1.87 18.77 -0.98
N GLY A 97 2.45 19.14 -2.13
CA GLY A 97 1.85 20.08 -3.08
C GLY A 97 1.78 21.52 -2.61
N GLY A 98 2.51 21.91 -1.55
CA GLY A 98 2.59 23.29 -1.08
C GLY A 98 1.42 23.70 -0.20
N SER A 99 0.81 24.85 -0.50
CA SER A 99 -0.29 25.43 0.29
C SER A 99 -1.66 25.11 -0.33
N PRO A 100 -2.72 24.87 0.47
CA PRO A 100 -2.70 24.73 1.93
C PRO A 100 -2.04 23.42 2.38
N THR A 101 -1.70 23.33 3.67
CA THR A 101 -1.21 22.10 4.28
C THR A 101 -2.26 20.99 4.18
N ARG A 102 -1.81 19.73 4.19
CA ARG A 102 -2.67 18.55 4.10
C ARG A 102 -3.06 18.04 5.48
N ASP A 103 -4.30 17.55 5.59
CA ASP A 103 -4.78 16.87 6.78
C ASP A 103 -4.26 15.45 6.83
N VAL A 104 -3.42 15.19 7.84
CA VAL A 104 -2.82 13.89 8.06
C VAL A 104 -2.90 13.44 9.51
N LEU A 105 -3.06 12.13 9.70
CA LEU A 105 -3.17 11.48 10.99
C LEU A 105 -2.09 10.42 11.13
N ARG A 106 -1.45 10.38 12.30
CA ARG A 106 -0.58 9.26 12.67
C ARG A 106 -1.41 8.10 13.21
N GLY A 107 -1.29 6.94 12.60
CA GLY A 107 -1.99 5.74 13.05
C GLY A 107 -1.60 4.48 12.30
N ASP A 108 -2.10 3.35 12.76
CA ASP A 108 -1.91 2.04 12.11
C ASP A 108 -3.07 1.77 11.16
N VAL A 109 -2.78 1.24 9.96
CA VAL A 109 -3.81 0.90 8.96
C VAL A 109 -4.77 -0.22 9.43
N LEU A 110 -4.42 -0.90 10.52
CA LEU A 110 -5.27 -1.91 11.18
C LEU A 110 -6.20 -1.31 12.25
N GLY A 111 -6.01 -0.04 12.59
CA GLY A 111 -6.79 0.67 13.61
C GLY A 111 -8.25 0.88 13.20
N ASP A 112 -9.12 1.00 14.20
CA ASP A 112 -10.55 1.25 14.10
C ASP A 112 -10.92 2.69 14.52
N TYR A 113 -10.16 3.65 14.02
CA TYR A 113 -10.32 5.06 14.40
C TYR A 113 -11.53 5.74 13.74
N TRP A 114 -12.02 5.16 12.64
CA TRP A 114 -13.01 5.78 11.78
C TRP A 114 -14.41 5.30 12.12
N ARG A 115 -15.39 6.19 11.98
CA ARG A 115 -16.80 5.75 11.91
C ARG A 115 -16.97 4.87 10.66
N LEU A 116 -17.84 3.88 10.75
CA LEU A 116 -18.19 3.06 9.59
C LEU A 116 -18.78 3.96 8.50
N GLY A 117 -18.26 3.87 7.28
CA GLY A 117 -18.70 4.69 6.16
C GLY A 117 -18.35 6.17 6.26
N ALA A 118 -17.29 6.54 7.00
CA ALA A 118 -16.85 7.92 7.13
C ALA A 118 -16.34 8.57 5.82
N PHE A 119 -15.94 7.75 4.84
CA PHE A 119 -15.34 8.23 3.59
C PHE A 119 -16.16 7.78 2.38
N ASP A 120 -16.15 8.55 1.31
CA ASP A 120 -16.75 8.16 0.03
C ASP A 120 -15.78 7.30 -0.80
N TYR A 121 -14.47 7.45 -0.57
CA TYR A 121 -13.46 6.59 -1.16
C TYR A 121 -12.25 6.35 -0.26
N ALA A 122 -11.48 5.30 -0.56
CA ALA A 122 -10.22 5.02 0.12
C ALA A 122 -9.13 4.54 -0.85
N LEU A 123 -7.88 4.90 -0.54
CA LEU A 123 -6.68 4.42 -1.21
C LEU A 123 -5.88 3.55 -0.23
N SER A 124 -5.22 2.53 -0.78
CA SER A 124 -4.13 1.81 -0.12
C SER A 124 -3.06 1.50 -1.16
N ILE A 125 -2.13 2.43 -1.34
CA ILE A 125 -1.10 2.36 -2.38
C ILE A 125 0.22 1.93 -1.76
N ALA A 126 0.77 0.79 -2.21
CA ALA A 126 2.02 0.22 -1.71
C ALA A 126 2.10 0.17 -0.17
N THR A 127 1.01 -0.31 0.46
CA THR A 127 0.85 -0.31 1.91
C THR A 127 0.58 -1.71 2.45
N VAL A 128 -0.51 -2.37 2.06
CA VAL A 128 -0.93 -3.68 2.61
C VAL A 128 0.16 -4.75 2.51
N HIS A 129 1.00 -4.72 1.46
CA HIS A 129 2.12 -5.65 1.31
C HIS A 129 3.22 -5.55 2.39
N HIS A 130 3.16 -4.56 3.28
CA HIS A 130 4.09 -4.44 4.39
C HIS A 130 3.66 -5.21 5.64
N LEU A 131 2.41 -5.67 5.68
CA LEU A 131 1.90 -6.45 6.80
C LEU A 131 2.35 -7.91 6.67
N ALA A 132 3.01 -8.42 7.71
CA ALA A 132 3.74 -9.67 7.66
C ALA A 132 2.82 -10.88 7.52
N SER A 133 1.72 -10.94 8.26
CA SER A 133 0.82 -12.11 8.20
C SER A 133 -0.35 -11.92 7.22
N PRO A 134 -0.84 -13.00 6.57
CA PRO A 134 -2.06 -12.96 5.76
C PRO A 134 -3.27 -12.40 6.53
N LYS A 135 -3.42 -12.80 7.80
CA LYS A 135 -4.49 -12.31 8.68
C LYS A 135 -4.47 -10.78 8.83
N ARG A 136 -3.29 -10.20 9.04
CA ARG A 136 -3.12 -8.74 9.15
C ARG A 136 -3.40 -8.05 7.82
N ARG A 137 -2.94 -8.61 6.70
CA ARG A 137 -3.26 -8.08 5.36
C ARG A 137 -4.77 -8.03 5.10
N LYS A 138 -5.48 -9.13 5.38
CA LYS A 138 -6.95 -9.20 5.26
C LYS A 138 -7.64 -8.20 6.19
N GLN A 139 -7.20 -8.10 7.45
CA GLN A 139 -7.73 -7.13 8.40
C GLN A 139 -7.58 -5.68 7.90
N ALA A 140 -6.47 -5.33 7.25
CA ALA A 140 -6.32 -3.99 6.64
C ALA A 140 -7.34 -3.75 5.52
N ILE A 141 -7.64 -4.77 4.71
CA ILE A 141 -8.68 -4.70 3.67
C ILE A 141 -10.06 -4.56 4.30
N GLU A 142 -10.36 -5.28 5.38
CA GLU A 142 -11.60 -5.09 6.15
C GLU A 142 -11.74 -3.66 6.66
N ARG A 143 -10.66 -3.07 7.21
CA ARG A 143 -10.67 -1.67 7.66
C ARG A 143 -10.97 -0.70 6.53
N LEU A 144 -10.39 -0.90 5.34
CA LEU A 144 -10.70 -0.11 4.15
C LEU A 144 -12.19 -0.22 3.77
N ILE A 145 -12.71 -1.45 3.67
CA ILE A 145 -14.12 -1.71 3.33
C ILE A 145 -15.07 -1.07 4.35
N GLN A 146 -14.78 -1.19 5.63
CA GLN A 146 -15.56 -0.60 6.71
C GLN A 146 -15.52 0.93 6.70
N SER A 147 -14.38 1.53 6.31
CA SER A 147 -14.18 2.98 6.32
C SER A 147 -14.99 3.71 5.24
N VAL A 148 -15.30 3.06 4.12
CA VAL A 148 -16.02 3.68 3.00
C VAL A 148 -17.54 3.49 3.07
N SER A 149 -18.27 4.45 2.48
CA SER A 149 -19.72 4.50 2.38
C SER A 149 -20.31 3.16 1.95
N SER A 150 -21.39 2.72 2.62
CA SER A 150 -22.05 1.46 2.28
C SER A 150 -22.81 1.52 0.95
N THR A 151 -23.17 2.71 0.46
CA THR A 151 -24.04 2.86 -0.71
C THR A 151 -23.27 3.15 -2.00
N HIS A 152 -22.08 3.74 -1.91
CA HIS A 152 -21.30 4.16 -3.08
C HIS A 152 -19.78 4.18 -2.86
N GLY A 153 -19.29 3.54 -1.80
CA GLY A 153 -17.87 3.59 -1.41
C GLY A 153 -16.95 3.02 -2.48
N ARG A 154 -15.90 3.74 -2.87
CA ARG A 154 -14.90 3.29 -3.87
C ARG A 154 -13.54 3.05 -3.22
N ILE A 155 -12.87 1.94 -3.51
CA ILE A 155 -11.54 1.64 -2.94
C ILE A 155 -10.57 1.28 -4.05
N LEU A 156 -9.36 1.85 -4.01
CA LEU A 156 -8.24 1.41 -4.83
C LEU A 156 -7.13 0.83 -3.95
N ILE A 157 -6.84 -0.45 -4.15
CA ILE A 157 -5.72 -1.15 -3.51
C ILE A 157 -4.65 -1.42 -4.58
N TYR A 158 -3.39 -1.10 -4.29
CA TYR A 158 -2.28 -1.25 -5.23
C TYR A 158 -1.07 -1.84 -4.52
N VAL A 159 -0.64 -3.04 -4.91
CA VAL A 159 0.39 -3.83 -4.20
C VAL A 159 1.48 -4.30 -5.15
N TRP A 160 2.65 -4.59 -4.59
CA TRP A 160 3.71 -5.23 -5.36
C TRP A 160 3.35 -6.68 -5.65
N ALA A 161 3.67 -7.14 -6.85
CA ALA A 161 3.24 -8.45 -7.30
C ALA A 161 4.38 -9.23 -7.98
N THR A 162 4.27 -10.56 -7.93
CA THR A 162 5.34 -11.48 -8.35
C THR A 162 5.58 -11.46 -9.86
N LYS A 163 4.56 -11.16 -10.66
CA LYS A 163 4.68 -10.96 -12.11
C LYS A 163 5.40 -9.64 -12.36
N GLN A 164 6.64 -9.74 -12.83
CA GLN A 164 7.43 -8.57 -13.20
C GLN A 164 7.28 -8.24 -14.69
N ASP A 165 7.25 -6.95 -14.99
CA ASP A 165 7.45 -6.47 -16.35
C ASP A 165 8.94 -6.41 -16.71
N GLU A 166 9.25 -6.40 -18.00
CA GLU A 166 10.63 -6.30 -18.53
C GLU A 166 11.34 -5.00 -18.09
N LEU A 167 10.57 -3.99 -17.67
CA LEU A 167 11.05 -2.68 -17.20
C LEU A 167 11.31 -2.62 -15.69
N SER A 168 11.11 -3.72 -14.97
CA SER A 168 11.31 -3.77 -13.52
C SER A 168 12.78 -3.51 -13.12
N ARG A 169 12.99 -2.55 -12.20
CA ARG A 169 14.34 -2.22 -11.67
C ARG A 169 14.83 -3.17 -10.58
N THR A 170 13.99 -4.14 -10.23
CA THR A 170 14.23 -5.14 -9.19
C THR A 170 14.20 -6.49 -9.88
N SER A 171 15.16 -7.37 -9.63
CA SER A 171 15.10 -8.76 -10.11
C SER A 171 14.81 -9.69 -8.93
N PHE A 172 13.87 -10.60 -9.11
CA PHE A 172 13.50 -11.58 -8.07
C PHE A 172 13.96 -13.00 -8.47
N PRO A 173 14.37 -13.83 -7.50
CA PRO A 173 14.61 -15.23 -7.78
C PRO A 173 13.30 -15.92 -8.17
N LYS A 174 13.29 -16.54 -9.35
CA LYS A 174 12.24 -17.49 -9.73
C LYS A 174 12.22 -18.58 -8.66
N LYS A 175 11.05 -18.88 -8.05
CA LYS A 175 10.90 -20.06 -7.17
C LYS A 175 11.55 -21.24 -7.91
N ALA A 176 12.52 -21.91 -7.27
CA ALA A 176 13.00 -23.18 -7.78
C ALA A 176 11.78 -24.11 -7.80
N CYS A 177 11.25 -24.40 -8.98
CA CYS A 177 10.20 -25.39 -9.15
C CYS A 177 10.77 -26.70 -8.63
N TRP A 178 10.33 -27.14 -7.46
CA TRP A 178 10.51 -28.52 -7.06
C TRP A 178 9.62 -29.32 -8.02
N SER A 179 10.26 -30.06 -8.92
CA SER A 179 9.60 -31.05 -9.75
C SER A 179 8.93 -32.06 -8.84
N ASN A 180 7.62 -31.98 -8.69
CA ASN A 180 6.77 -33.11 -8.36
C ASN A 180 5.40 -32.87 -8.99
N GLU A 181 5.03 -33.83 -9.83
CA GLU A 181 3.76 -33.97 -10.51
C GLU A 181 2.66 -34.16 -9.47
N ASP A 182 2.05 -33.06 -9.02
CA ASP A 182 0.76 -33.11 -8.32
C ASP A 182 -0.01 -31.82 -8.63
N GLU A 183 -0.67 -31.82 -9.80
CA GLU A 183 -1.56 -30.76 -10.29
C GLU A 183 -2.86 -30.69 -9.46
N THR A 184 -2.75 -30.35 -8.18
CA THR A 184 -3.86 -29.68 -7.52
C THR A 184 -3.75 -28.20 -7.86
N ARG A 185 -4.81 -27.66 -8.49
CA ARG A 185 -4.95 -26.27 -8.98
C ARG A 185 -4.89 -25.21 -7.85
N ILE A 186 -3.78 -25.14 -7.13
CA ILE A 186 -3.52 -24.08 -6.16
C ILE A 186 -2.76 -23.00 -6.90
N SER A 187 -3.42 -21.85 -7.14
CA SER A 187 -2.73 -20.65 -7.63
C SER A 187 -1.49 -20.42 -6.75
N PRO A 188 -0.30 -20.18 -7.33
CA PRO A 188 0.94 -20.14 -6.56
C PRO A 188 0.81 -19.07 -5.47
N ALA A 189 1.07 -19.41 -4.20
CA ALA A 189 1.05 -18.43 -3.12
C ALA A 189 2.08 -17.31 -3.37
N GLY A 190 1.77 -16.10 -2.89
CA GLY A 190 2.70 -14.97 -2.86
C GLY A 190 4.02 -15.30 -2.16
N GLN A 191 4.93 -14.33 -2.15
CA GLN A 191 6.29 -14.53 -1.65
C GLN A 191 6.76 -13.38 -0.76
N ASP A 192 7.25 -13.73 0.41
CA ASP A 192 7.89 -12.81 1.34
C ASP A 192 9.34 -12.55 0.91
N VAL A 193 9.71 -11.27 0.82
CA VAL A 193 11.04 -10.84 0.37
C VAL A 193 11.57 -9.67 1.19
N PHE A 194 12.91 -9.57 1.25
CA PHE A 194 13.62 -8.37 1.63
C PHE A 194 14.12 -7.61 0.41
N VAL A 195 13.87 -6.30 0.40
CA VAL A 195 14.38 -5.39 -0.62
C VAL A 195 15.38 -4.44 0.03
N PRO A 196 16.67 -4.50 -0.36
CA PRO A 196 17.70 -3.65 0.24
C PRO A 196 17.49 -2.18 -0.12
N TRP A 197 17.71 -1.32 0.86
CA TRP A 197 17.76 0.12 0.70
C TRP A 197 19.13 0.62 1.19
N VAL A 198 19.91 1.17 0.25
CA VAL A 198 21.24 1.71 0.54
C VAL A 198 21.10 3.20 0.82
N THR A 199 21.60 3.64 1.95
CA THR A 199 21.73 5.05 2.33
C THR A 199 23.19 5.37 2.61
N GLN A 200 23.65 6.51 2.10
CA GLN A 200 24.92 7.10 2.53
C GLN A 200 24.70 7.74 3.91
N THR A 201 25.55 7.43 4.87
CA THR A 201 25.57 8.20 6.12
C THR A 201 26.41 9.45 5.90
N SER A 202 25.79 10.62 6.03
CA SER A 202 26.51 11.87 6.28
C SER A 202 26.92 11.84 7.76
N THR A 203 28.21 11.85 8.05
CA THR A 203 28.68 12.12 9.42
C THR A 203 28.45 13.60 9.72
N ASP A 204 27.30 13.96 10.29
CA ASP A 204 27.10 15.30 10.84
C ASP A 204 28.00 15.46 12.08
N GLY A 205 28.88 16.46 12.00
CA GLY A 205 30.13 16.52 12.74
C GLY A 205 30.07 17.11 14.15
N SER A 206 30.97 16.62 15.00
CA SER A 206 31.68 17.42 16.01
C SER A 206 32.95 16.71 16.52
N VAL A 207 33.85 16.30 15.63
CA VAL A 207 35.26 16.10 16.02
C VAL A 207 36.15 16.51 14.85
N THR A 208 36.94 17.57 15.04
CA THR A 208 38.05 17.94 14.17
C THR A 208 39.14 16.87 14.28
N VAL A 209 39.23 15.98 13.29
CA VAL A 209 40.39 15.10 13.10
C VAL A 209 40.83 15.18 11.65
N GLU A 210 42.16 15.21 11.49
CA GLU A 210 42.96 15.42 10.27
C GLU A 210 42.62 14.50 9.07
N PRO A 211 43.05 14.87 7.85
CA PRO A 211 42.52 14.31 6.61
C PRO A 211 43.24 13.02 6.22
N GLU A 212 42.82 11.87 6.75
CA GLU A 212 43.19 10.58 6.18
C GLU A 212 41.96 9.67 5.96
N THR A 213 41.58 9.51 4.68
CA THR A 213 40.67 8.50 4.13
C THR A 213 39.24 8.46 4.69
N SER A 214 38.38 9.39 4.25
CA SER A 214 36.93 9.29 4.47
C SER A 214 36.32 8.13 3.67
N LYS A 215 36.35 6.90 4.23
CA LYS A 215 35.52 5.81 3.71
C LYS A 215 34.06 6.17 4.01
N SER A 216 33.30 6.54 2.98
CA SER A 216 31.85 6.71 3.11
C SER A 216 31.24 5.39 3.59
N MET A 217 30.67 5.42 4.80
CA MET A 217 30.02 4.25 5.37
C MET A 217 28.60 4.16 4.82
N TYR A 218 28.35 3.13 4.02
CA TYR A 218 27.01 2.85 3.50
C TYR A 218 26.27 1.97 4.51
N MET A 219 25.05 2.37 4.87
CA MET A 219 24.15 1.49 5.61
C MET A 219 23.15 0.86 4.64
N VAL A 220 23.02 -0.47 4.72
CA VAL A 220 21.98 -1.23 4.01
C VAL A 220 20.87 -1.58 5.01
N LEU A 221 19.67 -1.09 4.75
CA LEU A 221 18.46 -1.45 5.50
C LEU A 221 17.60 -2.39 4.66
N ASN A 222 17.24 -3.54 5.22
CA ASN A 222 16.39 -4.52 4.53
C ASN A 222 14.93 -4.23 4.85
N ARG A 223 14.13 -3.98 3.81
CA ARG A 223 12.69 -3.69 3.94
C ARG A 223 11.89 -4.92 3.59
N TYR A 224 10.99 -5.32 4.49
CA TYR A 224 10.09 -6.44 4.26
C TYR A 224 8.96 -6.08 3.28
N TYR A 225 8.64 -7.01 2.39
CA TYR A 225 7.49 -6.97 1.50
C TYR A 225 6.90 -8.36 1.32
N HIS A 226 5.58 -8.44 1.23
CA HIS A 226 4.84 -9.56 0.68
C HIS A 226 4.49 -9.29 -0.79
N MET A 227 5.08 -10.06 -1.71
CA MET A 227 4.80 -9.98 -3.14
C MET A 227 3.56 -10.81 -3.46
N PHE A 228 2.48 -10.16 -3.87
CA PHE A 228 1.22 -10.83 -4.18
C PHE A 228 1.32 -11.65 -5.46
N SER A 229 0.73 -12.83 -5.46
CA SER A 229 0.51 -13.60 -6.69
C SER A 229 -0.81 -13.25 -7.37
N GLU A 230 -0.98 -13.75 -8.59
CA GLU A 230 -2.20 -13.54 -9.37
C GLU A 230 -3.43 -14.09 -8.62
N GLY A 231 -4.45 -13.24 -8.51
CA GLY A 231 -5.70 -13.52 -7.80
C GLY A 231 -5.58 -13.59 -6.27
N GLU A 232 -4.39 -13.41 -5.67
CA GLU A 232 -4.25 -13.45 -4.21
C GLU A 232 -4.95 -12.26 -3.54
N LEU A 233 -4.78 -11.06 -4.09
CA LEU A 233 -5.41 -9.86 -3.54
C LEU A 233 -6.93 -9.89 -3.68
N SER A 234 -7.45 -10.32 -4.84
CA SER A 234 -8.90 -10.43 -5.06
C SER A 234 -9.55 -11.46 -4.14
N ARG A 235 -8.97 -12.67 -4.01
CA ARG A 235 -9.43 -13.66 -3.02
C ARG A 235 -9.44 -13.11 -1.60
N MET A 236 -8.38 -12.40 -1.21
CA MET A 236 -8.30 -11.81 0.14
C MET A 236 -9.38 -10.73 0.35
N ALA A 237 -9.68 -9.93 -0.67
CA ALA A 237 -10.75 -8.94 -0.60
C ALA A 237 -12.14 -9.59 -0.51
N GLU A 238 -12.38 -10.68 -1.23
CA GLU A 238 -13.62 -11.46 -1.11
C GLU A 238 -13.77 -12.10 0.27
N GLU A 239 -12.70 -12.67 0.82
CA GLU A 239 -12.68 -13.23 2.18
C GLU A 239 -12.98 -12.14 3.22
N ALA A 240 -12.33 -10.98 3.11
CA ALA A 240 -12.61 -9.82 3.95
C ALA A 240 -14.08 -9.39 3.88
N ALA A 241 -14.65 -9.30 2.66
CA ALA A 241 -16.06 -8.95 2.48
C ALA A 241 -17.02 -10.00 3.06
N LYS A 242 -16.70 -11.29 2.93
CA LYS A 242 -17.50 -12.37 3.54
C LYS A 242 -17.50 -12.30 5.07
N GLU A 243 -16.37 -11.97 5.70
CA GLU A 243 -16.29 -11.76 7.16
C GLU A 243 -17.03 -10.51 7.64
N LEU A 244 -17.35 -9.60 6.73
CA LEU A 244 -18.18 -8.42 6.97
C LEU A 244 -19.65 -8.62 6.57
N ASP A 245 -20.06 -9.87 6.31
CA ASP A 245 -21.42 -10.25 5.86
C ASP A 245 -21.86 -9.55 4.56
N LEU A 246 -20.92 -9.22 3.68
CA LEU A 246 -21.20 -8.61 2.37
C LEU A 246 -21.32 -9.67 1.28
N LYS A 247 -22.30 -9.49 0.37
CA LYS A 247 -22.37 -10.27 -0.87
C LYS A 247 -21.26 -9.86 -1.84
N ILE A 248 -20.70 -10.83 -2.55
CA ILE A 248 -19.72 -10.58 -3.62
C ILE A 248 -20.47 -10.55 -4.95
N GLY A 249 -20.28 -9.50 -5.73
CA GLY A 249 -20.89 -9.34 -7.06
C GLY A 249 -21.39 -7.91 -7.32
N SER A 250 -21.86 -7.68 -8.53
CA SER A 250 -22.50 -6.42 -8.93
C SER A 250 -23.87 -6.26 -8.26
N PRO A 251 -24.31 -5.04 -7.89
CA PRO A 251 -25.65 -4.81 -7.34
C PRO A 251 -26.80 -5.27 -8.24
N ASP A 252 -26.56 -5.41 -9.55
CA ASP A 252 -27.57 -5.88 -10.52
C ASP A 252 -27.87 -7.39 -10.40
N GLU A 253 -26.96 -8.15 -9.79
CA GLU A 253 -27.11 -9.60 -9.59
C GLU A 253 -28.06 -9.96 -8.44
N PHE A 254 -28.43 -8.97 -7.61
CA PHE A 254 -29.25 -9.18 -6.41
C PHE A 254 -30.58 -8.45 -6.55
N SER A 255 -31.72 -9.10 -6.32
CA SER A 255 -33.05 -8.46 -6.44
C SER A 255 -33.59 -7.90 -5.12
N GLU A 256 -33.07 -8.38 -4.00
CA GLU A 256 -33.52 -8.05 -2.64
C GLU A 256 -33.05 -6.65 -2.21
N ARG A 257 -33.93 -5.90 -1.52
CA ARG A 257 -33.57 -4.62 -0.88
C ARG A 257 -32.89 -4.87 0.46
N GLY A 258 -32.05 -3.94 0.89
CA GLY A 258 -31.25 -4.00 2.11
C GLY A 258 -30.03 -4.92 2.01
N VAL A 259 -29.78 -5.51 0.83
CA VAL A 259 -28.58 -6.32 0.59
C VAL A 259 -27.40 -5.38 0.43
N LYS A 260 -26.33 -5.70 1.15
CA LYS A 260 -25.04 -5.01 1.07
C LYS A 260 -24.05 -5.91 0.36
N GLY A 261 -23.20 -5.31 -0.46
CA GLY A 261 -22.20 -6.07 -1.17
C GLY A 261 -20.94 -5.30 -1.50
N LEU A 262 -19.97 -6.06 -1.99
CA LEU A 262 -18.71 -5.60 -2.52
C LEU A 262 -18.58 -6.13 -3.95
N HIS A 263 -18.38 -5.22 -4.89
CA HIS A 263 -18.11 -5.54 -6.29
C HIS A 263 -16.63 -5.26 -6.58
N ILE A 264 -15.91 -6.23 -7.12
CA ILE A 264 -14.61 -6.01 -7.75
C ILE A 264 -14.89 -5.44 -9.14
N SER A 265 -14.82 -4.12 -9.29
CA SER A 265 -15.16 -3.46 -10.55
C SER A 265 -14.04 -3.56 -11.59
N GLU A 266 -12.80 -3.66 -11.15
CA GLU A 266 -11.64 -3.82 -12.03
C GLU A 266 -10.48 -4.48 -11.26
N GLU A 267 -9.70 -5.31 -11.94
CA GLU A 267 -8.40 -5.78 -11.45
C GLU A 267 -7.40 -5.79 -12.61
N GLY A 268 -6.13 -5.52 -12.32
CA GLY A 268 -5.15 -5.41 -13.39
C GLY A 268 -3.71 -5.25 -12.93
N TRP A 269 -2.82 -5.19 -13.92
CA TRP A 269 -1.38 -5.14 -13.71
C TRP A 269 -0.81 -3.84 -14.26
N GLU A 270 -0.01 -3.13 -13.46
CA GLU A 270 0.72 -1.94 -13.90
C GLU A 270 2.14 -1.96 -13.33
N ARG A 271 3.14 -2.06 -14.23
CA ARG A 271 4.57 -1.88 -13.90
C ARG A 271 5.06 -2.73 -12.72
N SER A 272 4.83 -4.05 -12.77
CA SER A 272 5.13 -5.02 -11.69
C SER A 272 4.28 -4.88 -10.42
N ASN A 273 3.18 -4.14 -10.48
CA ASN A 273 2.20 -4.04 -9.41
C ASN A 273 0.87 -4.63 -9.86
N TYR A 274 0.11 -5.12 -8.89
CA TYR A 274 -1.24 -5.60 -9.06
C TYR A 274 -2.18 -4.65 -8.33
N TYR A 275 -3.28 -4.30 -8.96
CA TYR A 275 -4.27 -3.40 -8.39
C TYR A 275 -5.67 -3.97 -8.44
N LEU A 276 -6.49 -3.49 -7.51
CA LEU A 276 -7.88 -3.87 -7.33
C LEU A 276 -8.72 -2.62 -7.10
N LEU A 277 -9.75 -2.44 -7.92
CA LEU A 277 -10.80 -1.46 -7.71
C LEU A 277 -12.04 -2.15 -7.14
N LEU A 278 -12.48 -1.67 -5.99
CA LEU A 278 -13.64 -2.18 -5.28
C LEU A 278 -14.72 -1.10 -5.21
N THR A 279 -15.97 -1.53 -5.32
CA THR A 279 -17.15 -0.69 -5.06
C THR A 279 -18.01 -1.37 -4.01
N ARG A 280 -18.24 -0.67 -2.89
CA ARG A 280 -19.20 -1.07 -1.86
C ARG A 280 -20.56 -0.48 -2.17
N TRP A 281 -21.59 -1.31 -2.06
CA TRP A 281 -22.95 -0.94 -2.44
C TRP A 281 -23.99 -1.51 -1.48
N GLU A 282 -25.15 -0.88 -1.47
CA GLU A 282 -26.35 -1.27 -0.72
C GLU A 282 -27.57 -1.00 -1.60
N LYS A 283 -28.47 -1.98 -1.72
CA LYS A 283 -29.62 -1.95 -2.62
C LYS A 283 -30.94 -1.58 -1.95
#